data_AF-A0A285D4J9-F1
#
_entry.id   AF-A0A285D4J9-F1
#
_cell.length_a   1.000
_cell.length_b   1.000
_cell.length_c   1.000
_cell.angle_alpha   90.00
_cell.angle_beta   90.00
_cell.angle_gamma   90.00
#
_symmetry.space_group_name_H-M   'P 1'
#
loop_
_entity.id
_entity.type
_entity.pdbx_description
1 polymer ?
#
loop_
_entity_poly.entity_id
_entity_poly.type
_entity_poly.pdbx_seq_one_letter_code
_entity_poly.pdbx_strand_id
1 'polypeptide(L)'
;MTTLTEGRHAGGFLVWEASRDYTRETVTLTSGAGKLDPGMVLGKITTGGKFTQLAPAASNGSQNAAGILWGHADATAADAAAVVVLRGPAIVNRNDLIWPTGATEPQIAAATAALAALGILLR
;
A
#
# COMPACT_ATOMS: atom_id res chain seq x y z
N MET A 1 12.82 31.80 -9.76
CA MET A 1 13.50 30.50 -9.94
C MET A 1 12.42 29.44 -9.81
N THR A 2 12.11 28.70 -10.89
CA THR A 2 11.13 27.61 -10.84
C THR A 2 11.76 26.42 -10.13
N THR A 3 11.22 26.03 -8.97
CA THR A 3 11.62 24.82 -8.26
C THR A 3 11.01 23.62 -8.96
N LEU A 4 11.85 22.70 -9.45
CA LEU A 4 11.42 21.40 -9.94
C LEU A 4 11.37 20.45 -8.74
N THR A 5 10.19 19.92 -8.43
CA THR A 5 9.98 18.93 -7.37
C THR A 5 9.92 17.55 -8.00
N GLU A 6 10.83 16.66 -7.62
CA GLU A 6 10.77 15.27 -8.03
C GLU A 6 9.71 14.53 -7.21
N GLY A 7 8.75 13.92 -7.92
CA GLY A 7 7.67 13.13 -7.32
C GLY A 7 8.10 11.72 -6.97
N ARG A 8 7.22 10.98 -6.30
CA ARG A 8 7.47 9.57 -5.99
C ARG A 8 7.41 8.69 -7.24
N HIS A 9 8.36 7.78 -7.36
CA HIS A 9 8.44 6.84 -8.46
C HIS A 9 7.79 5.49 -8.12
N ALA A 10 7.26 4.83 -9.13
CA ALA A 10 6.72 3.48 -8.98
C ALA A 10 7.82 2.53 -8.47
N GLY A 11 7.56 1.87 -7.34
CA GLY A 11 8.51 0.97 -6.69
C GLY A 11 9.70 1.65 -6.01
N GLY A 12 9.72 2.98 -5.86
CA GLY A 12 10.85 3.69 -5.20
C GLY A 12 11.11 3.26 -3.76
N PHE A 13 10.08 2.74 -3.07
CA PHE A 13 10.17 2.21 -1.71
C PHE A 13 10.71 0.78 -1.62
N LEU A 14 10.81 0.06 -2.75
CA LEU A 14 11.17 -1.35 -2.77
C LEU A 14 12.69 -1.50 -2.80
N VAL A 15 13.24 -2.10 -1.74
CA VAL A 15 14.69 -2.36 -1.62
C VAL A 15 15.05 -3.68 -2.28
N TRP A 16 14.24 -4.72 -2.05
CA TRP A 16 14.48 -6.04 -2.61
C TRP A 16 13.19 -6.86 -2.68
N GLU A 17 13.08 -7.73 -3.68
CA GLU A 17 12.01 -8.74 -3.76
C GLU A 17 12.57 -10.02 -4.38
N ALA A 18 12.00 -11.17 -4.01
CA ALA A 18 12.46 -12.46 -4.54
C ALA A 18 12.15 -12.65 -6.03
N SER A 19 10.91 -12.36 -6.44
CA SER A 19 10.50 -12.43 -7.84
C SER A 19 9.29 -11.54 -8.08
N ARG A 20 9.38 -10.69 -9.10
CA ARG A 20 8.33 -9.72 -9.48
C ARG A 20 6.98 -10.38 -9.74
N ASP A 21 6.98 -11.53 -10.40
CA ASP A 21 5.75 -12.25 -10.80
C ASP A 21 5.10 -12.99 -9.62
N TYR A 22 5.83 -13.13 -8.50
CA TYR A 22 5.33 -13.77 -7.30
C TYR A 22 4.88 -12.76 -6.25
N THR A 23 5.68 -11.71 -6.02
CA THR A 23 5.44 -10.72 -4.96
C THR A 23 4.37 -9.70 -5.32
N ARG A 24 4.25 -9.37 -6.61
CA ARG A 24 3.34 -8.35 -7.13
C ARG A 24 2.09 -8.97 -7.72
N GLU A 25 0.95 -8.30 -7.50
CA GLU A 25 -0.32 -8.73 -8.07
C GLU A 25 -1.12 -7.50 -8.51
N THR A 26 -1.83 -7.65 -9.62
CA THR A 26 -2.80 -6.64 -10.06
C THR A 26 -4.09 -6.83 -9.27
N VAL A 27 -4.45 -5.82 -8.50
CA VAL A 27 -5.65 -5.80 -7.68
C VAL A 27 -6.56 -4.65 -8.09
N THR A 28 -7.83 -4.73 -7.67
CA THR A 28 -8.80 -3.67 -7.88
C THR A 28 -8.87 -2.77 -6.66
N LEU A 29 -8.60 -1.49 -6.84
CA LEU A 29 -8.88 -0.43 -5.87
C LEU A 29 -10.35 -0.04 -5.95
N THR A 30 -10.97 0.16 -4.79
CA THR A 30 -12.37 0.60 -4.71
C THR A 30 -12.52 2.04 -5.18
N SER A 31 -13.61 2.32 -5.90
CA SER A 31 -14.03 3.69 -6.19
C SER A 31 -14.12 4.53 -4.90
N GLY A 32 -13.68 5.78 -4.96
CA GLY A 32 -13.68 6.71 -3.83
C GLY A 32 -12.42 6.64 -2.96
N ALA A 33 -11.44 5.77 -3.27
CA ALA A 33 -10.15 5.76 -2.57
C ALA A 33 -9.29 6.99 -2.90
N GLY A 34 -9.58 7.69 -4.00
CA GLY A 34 -8.86 8.89 -4.43
C GLY A 34 -7.60 8.58 -5.25
N LYS A 35 -6.68 9.56 -5.29
CA LYS A 35 -5.36 9.42 -5.92
C LYS A 35 -4.39 8.86 -4.89
N LEU A 36 -3.85 7.68 -5.16
CA LEU A 36 -2.94 6.99 -4.27
C LEU A 36 -1.53 7.00 -4.85
N ASP A 37 -0.56 7.39 -4.02
CA ASP A 37 0.85 7.44 -4.37
C ASP A 37 1.58 6.11 -4.07
N PRO A 38 2.66 5.79 -4.81
CA PRO A 38 3.54 4.67 -4.51
C PRO A 38 4.03 4.66 -3.06
N GLY A 39 4.07 3.47 -2.47
CA GLY A 39 4.46 3.25 -1.08
C GLY A 39 3.30 3.40 -0.09
N MET A 40 2.08 3.70 -0.55
CA MET A 40 0.92 3.72 0.32
C MET A 40 0.54 2.33 0.81
N VAL A 41 0.35 2.21 2.12
CA VAL A 41 -0.11 0.96 2.74
C VAL A 41 -1.61 0.80 2.51
N LEU A 42 -1.98 -0.35 1.95
CA LEU A 42 -3.35 -0.66 1.57
C LEU A 42 -3.97 -1.67 2.53
N GLY A 43 -5.28 -1.51 2.77
CA GLY A 43 -6.13 -2.50 3.41
C GLY A 43 -7.02 -3.21 2.40
N LYS A 44 -7.37 -4.47 2.69
CA LYS A 44 -8.30 -5.25 1.87
C LYS A 44 -9.69 -5.23 2.49
N ILE A 45 -10.68 -4.76 1.74
CA ILE A 45 -12.09 -4.80 2.14
C ILE A 45 -12.55 -6.26 2.06
N THR A 46 -13.08 -6.78 3.17
CA THR A 46 -13.55 -8.18 3.28
C THR A 46 -14.68 -8.43 2.29
N THR A 47 -15.64 -7.50 2.23
CA THR A 47 -16.75 -7.54 1.28
C THR A 47 -16.27 -7.09 -0.09
N GLY A 48 -16.28 -8.01 -1.07
CA GLY A 48 -15.89 -7.73 -2.45
C GLY A 48 -14.39 -7.82 -2.74
N GLY A 49 -13.54 -7.98 -1.72
CA GLY A 49 -12.11 -8.26 -1.89
C GLY A 49 -11.28 -7.13 -2.51
N LYS A 50 -11.86 -5.93 -2.64
CA LYS A 50 -11.21 -4.73 -3.20
C LYS A 50 -10.23 -4.12 -2.20
N PHE A 51 -9.29 -3.35 -2.72
CA PHE A 51 -8.29 -2.66 -1.91
C PHE A 51 -8.63 -1.18 -1.76
N THR A 52 -8.23 -0.60 -0.63
CA THR A 52 -8.33 0.82 -0.35
C THR A 52 -7.15 1.24 0.51
N GLN A 53 -6.96 2.54 0.73
CA GLN A 53 -6.00 3.03 1.71
C GLN A 53 -6.27 2.37 3.07
N LEU A 54 -5.21 1.99 3.78
CA LEU A 54 -5.34 1.46 5.15
C LEU A 54 -6.21 2.41 5.99
N ALA A 55 -7.27 1.88 6.59
CA ALA A 55 -8.19 2.66 7.42
C ALA A 55 -8.28 2.01 8.81
N PRO A 56 -7.37 2.36 9.74
CA PRO A 56 -7.26 1.69 11.04
C PRO A 56 -8.52 1.77 11.91
N ALA A 57 -9.35 2.78 11.70
CA ALA A 57 -10.63 2.97 12.41
C ALA A 57 -11.82 2.26 11.74
N ALA A 58 -11.63 1.67 10.56
CA ALA A 58 -12.69 0.94 9.88
C ALA A 58 -12.95 -0.43 10.55
N SER A 59 -14.08 -1.05 10.22
CA SER A 59 -14.43 -2.41 10.66
C SER A 59 -14.79 -3.33 9.48
N ASN A 60 -14.47 -2.91 8.25
CA ASN A 60 -14.79 -3.61 7.01
C ASN A 60 -13.63 -4.50 6.49
N GLY A 61 -12.55 -4.64 7.26
CA GLY A 61 -11.33 -5.37 6.88
C GLY A 61 -10.19 -4.47 6.40
N SER A 62 -10.49 -3.25 5.94
CA SER A 62 -9.45 -2.29 5.52
C SER A 62 -8.61 -1.74 6.68
N GLN A 63 -8.93 -2.09 7.93
CA GLN A 63 -8.09 -1.83 9.10
C GLN A 63 -6.80 -2.65 9.13
N ASN A 64 -6.73 -3.76 8.39
CA ASN A 64 -5.58 -4.64 8.35
C ASN A 64 -4.77 -4.38 7.09
N ALA A 65 -3.46 -4.15 7.26
CA ALA A 65 -2.56 -3.97 6.14
C ALA A 65 -2.46 -5.27 5.32
N ALA A 66 -2.77 -5.17 4.04
CA ALA A 66 -2.86 -6.29 3.11
C ALA A 66 -1.86 -6.18 1.94
N GLY A 67 -1.14 -5.07 1.83
CA GLY A 67 -0.11 -4.86 0.81
C GLY A 67 0.31 -3.41 0.69
N ILE A 68 1.25 -3.15 -0.22
CA ILE A 68 1.78 -1.80 -0.50
C ILE A 68 1.59 -1.47 -1.96
N LEU A 69 1.04 -0.30 -2.25
CA LEU A 69 0.82 0.17 -3.61
C LEU A 69 2.16 0.37 -4.34
N TRP A 70 2.33 -0.30 -5.48
CA TRP A 70 3.59 -0.24 -6.24
C TRP A 70 3.70 1.02 -7.10
N GLY A 71 2.63 1.40 -7.79
CA GLY A 71 2.59 2.53 -8.72
C GLY A 71 1.46 3.51 -8.42
N HIS A 72 1.48 4.67 -9.07
CA HIS A 72 0.39 5.63 -8.99
C HIS A 72 -0.93 5.01 -9.45
N ALA A 73 -1.99 5.25 -8.71
CA ALA A 73 -3.33 4.81 -9.10
C ALA A 73 -4.37 5.86 -8.73
N ASP A 74 -5.34 6.07 -9.64
CA ASP A 74 -6.46 6.98 -9.42
C ASP A 74 -7.77 6.17 -9.41
N ALA A 75 -8.33 5.98 -8.23
CA ALA A 75 -9.62 5.33 -8.02
C ALA A 75 -10.67 6.36 -7.53
N THR A 76 -10.55 7.62 -7.93
CA THR A 76 -11.46 8.70 -7.49
C THR A 76 -12.89 8.47 -8.00
N ALA A 77 -13.04 8.20 -9.30
CA ALA A 77 -14.34 8.15 -9.96
C ALA A 77 -14.89 6.73 -10.19
N ALA A 78 -14.01 5.72 -10.22
CA ALA A 78 -14.37 4.34 -10.48
C ALA A 78 -13.36 3.38 -9.84
N ASP A 79 -13.69 2.10 -9.84
CA ASP A 79 -12.72 1.07 -9.48
C ASP A 79 -11.53 1.11 -10.45
N ALA A 80 -10.31 1.05 -9.91
CA ALA A 80 -9.09 1.14 -10.71
C ALA A 80 -8.21 -0.09 -10.52
N ALA A 81 -7.62 -0.60 -11.60
CA ALA A 81 -6.60 -1.63 -11.49
C ALA A 81 -5.29 -1.01 -11.03
N ALA A 82 -4.64 -1.63 -10.04
CA ALA A 82 -3.35 -1.19 -9.53
C ALA A 82 -2.46 -2.38 -9.21
N VAL A 83 -1.14 -2.19 -9.35
CA VAL A 83 -0.15 -3.20 -8.97
C VAL A 83 0.20 -2.99 -7.50
N VAL A 84 0.14 -4.06 -6.72
CA VAL A 84 0.41 -4.05 -5.28
C VAL A 84 1.42 -5.12 -4.94
N VAL A 85 2.36 -4.79 -4.06
CA VAL A 85 3.23 -5.78 -3.42
C VAL A 85 2.38 -6.44 -2.32
N LEU A 86 1.88 -7.64 -2.61
CA LEU A 86 0.90 -8.33 -1.77
C LEU A 86 1.54 -9.38 -0.87
N ARG A 87 2.66 -9.96 -1.33
CA ARG A 87 3.31 -11.09 -0.65
C ARG A 87 4.81 -11.02 -0.78
N GLY A 88 5.48 -11.57 0.23
CA GLY A 88 6.91 -11.69 0.31
C GLY A 88 7.45 -13.06 -0.12
N PRO A 89 8.78 -13.21 -0.10
CA PRO A 89 9.70 -12.35 0.63
C PRO A 89 10.06 -11.07 -0.14
N ALA A 90 9.84 -9.91 0.51
CA ALA A 90 10.16 -8.58 0.01
C ALA A 90 10.68 -7.68 1.14
N ILE A 91 11.59 -6.77 0.82
CA ILE A 91 12.16 -5.77 1.74
C ILE A 91 11.81 -4.39 1.21
N VAL A 92 11.22 -3.55 2.05
CA VAL A 92 10.81 -2.19 1.72
C VAL A 92 11.42 -1.19 2.69
N ASN A 93 11.74 0.00 2.21
CA ASN A 93 12.20 1.10 3.05
C ASN A 93 11.02 1.67 3.84
N ARG A 94 11.09 1.59 5.17
CA ARG A 94 10.05 2.11 6.07
C ARG A 94 9.78 3.60 5.86
N ASN A 95 10.84 4.38 5.57
CA ASN A 95 10.74 5.84 5.47
C ASN A 95 10.04 6.30 4.18
N ASP A 96 9.99 5.43 3.17
CA ASP A 96 9.32 5.72 1.90
C ASP A 96 7.86 5.29 1.89
N LEU A 97 7.34 4.71 2.98
CA LEU A 97 5.93 4.31 3.07
C LEU A 97 5.02 5.48 3.43
N ILE A 98 3.79 5.44 2.92
CA ILE A 98 2.74 6.39 3.27
C ILE A 98 1.73 5.69 4.17
N TRP A 99 1.61 6.24 5.37
CA TRP A 99 0.63 5.85 6.35
C TRP A 99 -0.62 6.73 6.23
N PRO A 100 -1.80 6.22 6.60
CA PRO A 100 -3.01 7.04 6.61
C PRO A 100 -2.87 8.22 7.56
N THR A 101 -3.47 9.35 7.19
CA THR A 101 -3.46 10.56 8.01
C THR A 101 -4.06 10.28 9.39
N GLY A 102 -3.34 10.65 10.45
CA GLY A 102 -3.77 10.42 11.83
C GLY A 102 -3.56 9.00 12.37
N ALA A 103 -2.81 8.14 11.66
CA ALA A 103 -2.41 6.83 12.20
C ALA A 103 -1.61 6.97 13.49
N THR A 104 -2.02 6.26 14.54
CA THR A 104 -1.30 6.23 15.82
C THR A 104 -0.13 5.24 15.77
N GLU A 105 0.88 5.42 16.63
CA GLU A 105 2.03 4.49 16.70
C GLU A 105 1.61 3.02 16.89
N PRO A 106 0.63 2.67 17.76
CA PRO A 106 0.15 1.29 17.87
C PRO A 106 -0.47 0.76 16.56
N GLN A 107 -1.15 1.61 15.79
CA GLN A 107 -1.75 1.21 14.51
C GLN A 107 -0.68 0.97 13.45
N ILE A 108 0.35 1.81 13.40
CA ILE A 108 1.51 1.63 12.51
C ILE A 108 2.25 0.34 12.88
N ALA A 109 2.45 0.06 14.17
CA ALA A 109 3.08 -1.17 14.64
C ALA A 109 2.27 -2.42 14.26
N ALA A 110 0.95 -2.39 14.45
CA ALA A 110 0.06 -3.48 14.07
C ALA A 110 0.07 -3.73 12.55
N ALA A 111 0.01 -2.66 11.75
CA ALA A 111 0.09 -2.75 10.30
C ALA A 111 1.46 -3.26 9.82
N THR A 112 2.55 -2.85 10.46
CA THR A 112 3.91 -3.35 10.20
C THR A 112 4.00 -4.85 10.50
N ALA A 113 3.40 -5.31 11.60
CA ALA A 113 3.37 -6.74 11.94
C ALA A 113 2.53 -7.54 10.93
N ALA A 114 1.41 -6.99 10.47
CA ALA A 114 0.60 -7.62 9.42
C ALA A 114 1.36 -7.74 8.09
N LEU A 115 2.08 -6.70 7.67
CA LEU A 115 2.95 -6.75 6.48
C LEU A 115 4.08 -7.78 6.65
N ALA A 116 4.69 -7.86 7.84
CA ALA A 116 5.71 -8.86 8.13
C ALA A 116 5.16 -10.30 8.05
N ALA A 117 3.91 -10.53 8.49
CA ALA A 117 3.24 -11.82 8.36
C ALA A 117 2.98 -12.21 6.89
N LEU A 118 2.81 -11.24 6.00
CA LEU A 118 2.74 -11.45 4.54
C LEU A 118 4.12 -11.66 3.90
N GLY A 119 5.21 -11.57 4.67
CA GLY A 119 6.59 -11.68 4.20
C GLY A 119 7.19 -10.36 3.69
N ILE A 120 6.50 -9.23 3.90
CA ILE A 120 6.96 -7.90 3.51
C ILE A 120 7.64 -7.25 4.72
N LEU A 121 8.96 -7.18 4.70
CA LEU A 121 9.77 -6.68 5.79
C LEU A 121 10.10 -5.20 5.59
N LEU A 122 9.71 -4.38 6.57
CA LEU A 122 10.07 -2.97 6.62
C LEU A 122 11.46 -2.82 7.25
N ARG A 123 12.38 -2.16 6.53
CA ARG A 123 13.74 -1.86 6.99
C ARG A 123 13.98 -0.36 7.05
#